data_AF-A0A812NUF9-F1
#
_entry.id   AF-A0A812NUF9-F1
#
_cell.length_a   1.000
_cell.length_b   1.000
_cell.length_c   1.000
_cell.angle_alpha   90.00
_cell.angle_beta   90.00
_cell.angle_gamma   90.00
#
_symmetry.space_group_name_H-M   'P 1'
#
loop_
_entity.id
_entity.type
_entity.pdbx_description
1 polymer ?
#
loop_
_entity_poly.entity_id
_entity_poly.type
_entity_poly.pdbx_seq_one_letter_code
_entity_poly.pdbx_strand_id
1 'polypeptide(L)'
;MYFRVKGEGVNMAKLAGGVFLRTERRQDTFLEGMGPKSIDNCLKAVVLVNKFAQERRKEESTGEVPWFHRVGFVPQLRKTGDSYWLSMKVVGIKGPYTPYDAPEQERLRVGQETKIDQLTGAVRTCWTRRCAGERSEPLVCAMGPRSVSLAVKSMARCLKEMNERKGVLRLFLCYPDMIEEVLPENGNTVVMTHMRLEPRPRETE
;
A
#
# COMPACT_ATOMS: atom_id res chain seq x y z
N MET A 1 -16.98 5.76 -0.02
CA MET A 1 -17.56 4.71 0.85
C MET A 1 -16.44 4.04 1.64
N TYR A 2 -16.73 3.61 2.87
CA TYR A 2 -15.78 2.97 3.78
C TYR A 2 -16.14 1.49 3.96
N PHE A 3 -15.18 0.61 3.72
CA PHE A 3 -15.27 -0.80 4.09
C PHE A 3 -14.58 -0.98 5.43
N ARG A 4 -15.35 -1.27 6.49
CA ARG A 4 -14.78 -1.65 7.78
C ARG A 4 -14.35 -3.11 7.73
N VAL A 5 -13.05 -3.36 7.75
CA VAL A 5 -12.47 -4.69 7.58
C VAL A 5 -12.26 -5.34 8.95
N LYS A 6 -12.75 -6.56 9.14
CA LYS A 6 -12.57 -7.30 10.39
C LYS A 6 -11.18 -7.96 10.44
N GLY A 7 -10.71 -8.29 11.64
CA GLY A 7 -9.49 -9.07 11.81
C GLY A 7 -9.65 -10.54 11.43
N GLU A 8 -10.85 -11.09 11.58
CA GLU A 8 -11.17 -12.51 11.40
C GLU A 8 -12.48 -12.69 10.62
N GLY A 9 -12.65 -13.85 9.97
CA GLY A 9 -13.87 -14.19 9.21
C GLY A 9 -14.13 -13.32 7.97
N VAL A 10 -13.10 -12.67 7.42
CA VAL A 10 -13.24 -11.83 6.23
C VAL A 10 -13.32 -12.70 4.97
N ASN A 11 -14.40 -12.56 4.22
CA ASN A 11 -14.46 -13.08 2.85
C ASN A 11 -13.64 -12.16 1.92
N MET A 12 -12.38 -12.54 1.71
CA MET A 12 -11.41 -11.74 0.96
C MET A 12 -11.81 -11.53 -0.50
N ALA A 13 -12.35 -12.56 -1.16
CA ALA A 13 -12.80 -12.45 -2.54
C ALA A 13 -13.94 -11.45 -2.69
N LYS A 14 -14.94 -11.50 -1.80
CA LYS A 14 -16.06 -10.55 -1.79
C LYS A 14 -15.60 -9.12 -1.50
N LEU A 15 -14.70 -8.95 -0.53
CA LEU A 15 -14.15 -7.63 -0.19
C LEU A 15 -13.36 -7.04 -1.38
N ALA A 16 -12.43 -7.81 -1.95
CA ALA A 16 -11.63 -7.37 -3.09
C ALA A 16 -12.50 -7.10 -4.33
N GLY A 17 -13.48 -7.95 -4.62
CA GLY A 17 -14.40 -7.73 -5.75
C GLY A 17 -15.21 -6.45 -5.59
N GLY A 18 -15.69 -6.16 -4.38
CA GLY A 18 -16.36 -4.90 -4.07
C GLY A 18 -15.45 -3.68 -4.24
N VAL A 19 -14.19 -3.76 -3.83
CA VAL A 19 -13.20 -2.70 -4.03
C VAL A 19 -12.86 -2.51 -5.51
N PHE A 20 -12.66 -3.61 -6.25
CA PHE A 20 -12.39 -3.61 -7.69
C PHE A 20 -13.49 -2.87 -8.46
N LEU A 21 -14.76 -3.30 -8.29
CA LEU A 21 -15.91 -2.70 -9.00
C LEU A 21 -16.09 -1.22 -8.69
N ARG A 22 -15.84 -0.81 -7.44
CA ARG A 22 -15.94 0.61 -7.08
C ARG A 22 -14.79 1.43 -7.67
N THR A 23 -13.58 0.87 -7.69
CA THR A 23 -12.42 1.51 -8.32
C THR A 23 -12.66 1.67 -9.82
N GLU A 24 -13.19 0.64 -10.48
CA GLU A 24 -13.60 0.67 -11.89
C GLU A 24 -14.63 1.76 -12.18
N ARG A 25 -15.62 1.92 -11.28
CA ARG A 25 -16.62 3.01 -11.35
C ARG A 25 -16.11 4.38 -10.90
N ARG A 26 -14.79 4.54 -10.70
CA ARG A 26 -14.12 5.76 -10.22
C ARG A 26 -14.71 6.32 -8.92
N GLN A 27 -15.22 5.44 -8.06
CA GLN A 27 -15.81 5.82 -6.80
C GLN A 27 -14.77 5.85 -5.69
N ASP A 28 -14.79 6.92 -4.89
CA ASP A 28 -13.98 7.02 -3.69
C ASP A 28 -14.20 5.80 -2.77
N THR A 29 -13.11 5.07 -2.54
CA THR A 29 -13.11 3.77 -1.88
C THR A 29 -12.04 3.75 -0.80
N PHE A 30 -12.47 3.47 0.43
CA PHE A 30 -11.61 3.44 1.60
C PHE A 30 -11.73 2.09 2.29
N LEU A 31 -10.60 1.48 2.64
CA LEU A 31 -10.53 0.33 3.54
C LEU A 31 -10.14 0.81 4.93
N GLU A 32 -10.97 0.53 5.93
CA GLU A 32 -10.73 0.93 7.31
C GLU A 32 -10.41 -0.30 8.16
N GLY A 33 -9.22 -0.28 8.75
CA GLY A 33 -8.74 -1.35 9.61
C GLY A 33 -8.52 -0.90 11.05
N MET A 34 -8.99 -1.71 11.99
CA MET A 34 -8.77 -1.53 13.43
C MET A 34 -7.90 -2.68 13.96
N GLY A 35 -6.65 -2.37 14.26
CA GLY A 35 -5.67 -3.33 14.77
C GLY A 35 -4.95 -4.15 13.69
N PRO A 36 -3.93 -4.94 14.08
CA PRO A 36 -2.97 -5.52 13.14
C PRO A 36 -3.57 -6.47 12.08
N LYS A 37 -4.37 -7.45 12.50
CA LYS A 37 -4.98 -8.44 11.57
C LYS A 37 -5.90 -7.77 10.54
N SER A 38 -6.67 -6.79 11.00
CA SER A 38 -7.60 -6.04 10.15
C SER A 38 -6.86 -5.21 9.10
N ILE A 39 -5.76 -4.54 9.49
CA ILE A 39 -4.90 -3.77 8.59
C ILE A 39 -4.21 -4.69 7.57
N ASP A 40 -3.73 -5.86 7.99
CA ASP A 40 -3.18 -6.88 7.10
C ASP A 40 -4.22 -7.38 6.07
N ASN A 41 -5.45 -7.62 6.50
CA ASN A 41 -6.56 -7.97 5.59
C ASN A 41 -6.88 -6.85 4.60
N CYS A 42 -6.78 -5.57 4.99
CA CYS A 42 -6.90 -4.47 4.04
C CYS A 42 -5.84 -4.57 2.93
N LEU A 43 -4.58 -4.83 3.28
CA LEU A 43 -3.50 -4.98 2.28
C LEU A 43 -3.73 -6.18 1.36
N LYS A 44 -4.10 -7.34 1.93
CA LYS A 44 -4.47 -8.53 1.15
C LYS A 44 -5.58 -8.25 0.15
N ALA A 45 -6.56 -7.42 0.52
CA ALA A 45 -7.63 -7.03 -0.39
C ALA A 45 -7.09 -6.20 -1.56
N VAL A 46 -6.20 -5.22 -1.30
CA VAL A 46 -5.58 -4.42 -2.36
C VAL A 46 -4.72 -5.29 -3.29
N VAL A 47 -3.95 -6.23 -2.75
CA VAL A 47 -3.17 -7.20 -3.54
C VAL A 47 -4.09 -8.06 -4.41
N LEU A 48 -5.21 -8.53 -3.86
CA LEU A 48 -6.18 -9.34 -4.62
C LEU A 48 -6.89 -8.53 -5.72
N VAL A 49 -7.17 -7.24 -5.48
CA VAL A 49 -7.69 -6.33 -6.53
C VAL A 49 -6.70 -6.20 -7.70
N ASN A 50 -5.40 -6.15 -7.41
CA ASN A 50 -4.37 -6.15 -8.44
C ASN A 50 -4.39 -7.44 -9.27
N LYS A 51 -4.60 -8.60 -8.64
CA LYS A 51 -4.75 -9.89 -9.35
C LYS A 51 -5.98 -9.89 -10.25
N PHE A 52 -7.14 -9.44 -9.74
CA PHE A 52 -8.36 -9.33 -10.55
C PHE A 52 -8.18 -8.39 -11.75
N ALA A 53 -7.48 -7.27 -11.58
CA ALA A 53 -7.19 -6.36 -12.68
C ALA A 53 -6.29 -6.99 -13.76
N GLN A 54 -5.33 -7.82 -13.37
CA GLN A 54 -4.50 -8.57 -14.30
C GLN A 54 -5.27 -9.67 -15.02
N GLU A 55 -6.11 -10.43 -14.31
CA GLU A 55 -6.97 -11.49 -14.87
C GLU A 55 -7.95 -10.93 -15.90
N ARG A 56 -8.68 -9.85 -15.55
CA ARG A 56 -9.61 -9.16 -16.47
C ARG A 56 -8.96 -8.65 -17.75
N ARG A 57 -7.67 -8.31 -17.69
CA ARG A 57 -6.89 -7.89 -18.87
C ARG A 57 -6.42 -9.06 -19.71
N LYS A 58 -6.10 -10.21 -19.12
CA LYS A 58 -5.77 -11.42 -19.89
C LYS A 58 -6.98 -12.00 -20.62
N GLU A 59 -8.17 -11.79 -20.08
CA GLU A 59 -9.46 -12.20 -20.65
C GLU A 59 -9.97 -11.25 -21.77
N GLU A 60 -9.06 -10.50 -22.40
CA GLU A 60 -9.23 -9.46 -23.45
C GLU A 60 -10.13 -9.86 -24.64
N SER A 61 -10.59 -11.11 -24.73
CA SER A 61 -11.45 -11.64 -25.79
C SER A 61 -12.94 -11.36 -25.63
N THR A 62 -13.44 -10.83 -24.51
CA THR A 62 -14.91 -10.75 -24.25
C THR A 62 -15.50 -9.44 -23.70
N GLY A 63 -14.75 -8.36 -23.42
CA GLY A 63 -15.38 -7.12 -22.95
C GLY A 63 -14.47 -6.01 -22.41
N GLU A 64 -15.11 -5.00 -21.80
CA GLU A 64 -14.52 -3.76 -21.26
C GLU A 64 -13.32 -4.03 -20.33
N VAL A 65 -12.18 -3.42 -20.68
CA VAL A 65 -10.95 -3.43 -19.90
C VAL A 65 -11.08 -2.40 -18.76
N PRO A 66 -10.74 -2.73 -17.50
CA PRO A 66 -10.79 -1.76 -16.41
C PRO A 66 -9.90 -0.56 -16.73
N TRP A 67 -10.35 0.66 -16.44
CA TRP A 67 -9.60 1.88 -16.77
C TRP A 67 -8.23 1.96 -16.07
N PHE A 68 -8.02 1.21 -14.99
CA PHE A 68 -6.77 1.11 -14.24
C PHE A 68 -6.05 -0.20 -14.54
N HIS A 69 -4.72 -0.18 -14.50
CA HIS A 69 -3.88 -1.38 -14.66
C HIS A 69 -3.61 -2.06 -13.32
N ARG A 70 -3.55 -1.25 -12.27
CA ARG A 70 -3.23 -1.64 -10.91
C ARG A 70 -3.80 -0.63 -9.93
N VAL A 71 -3.84 -1.01 -8.67
CA VAL A 71 -4.26 -0.18 -7.55
C VAL A 71 -3.13 -0.07 -6.53
N GLY A 72 -3.02 1.12 -5.96
CA GLY A 72 -2.26 1.36 -4.73
C GLY A 72 -3.18 1.89 -3.65
N PHE A 73 -2.61 2.29 -2.52
CA PHE A 73 -3.36 2.93 -1.46
C PHE A 73 -2.61 4.11 -0.83
N VAL A 74 -3.36 5.10 -0.35
CA VAL A 74 -2.84 6.20 0.46
C VAL A 74 -3.29 5.97 1.90
N PRO A 75 -2.37 5.61 2.83
CA PRO A 75 -2.73 5.38 4.21
C PRO A 75 -2.91 6.71 4.96
N GLN A 76 -3.93 6.75 5.83
CA GLN A 76 -4.33 7.92 6.59
C GLN A 76 -4.65 7.51 8.03
N LEU A 77 -4.14 8.27 8.99
CA LEU A 77 -4.58 8.14 10.38
C LEU A 77 -5.88 8.91 10.56
N ARG A 78 -6.96 8.22 10.91
CA ARG A 78 -8.22 8.85 11.33
C ARG A 78 -8.41 8.67 12.81
N LYS A 79 -8.67 9.77 13.51
CA LYS A 79 -9.16 9.74 14.88
C LYS A 79 -10.68 9.68 14.85
N THR A 80 -11.26 8.69 15.51
CA THR A 80 -12.70 8.52 15.68
C THR A 80 -12.99 8.34 17.16
N GLY A 81 -13.47 9.39 17.83
CA GLY A 81 -13.53 9.44 19.29
C GLY A 81 -12.14 9.28 19.91
N ASP A 82 -11.98 8.34 20.83
CA ASP A 82 -10.70 8.02 21.48
C ASP A 82 -9.87 6.97 20.72
N SER A 83 -10.39 6.44 19.62
CA SER A 83 -9.73 5.39 18.83
C SER A 83 -9.06 5.92 17.57
N TYR A 84 -7.87 5.38 17.24
CA TYR A 84 -7.22 5.62 15.96
C TYR A 84 -7.51 4.48 14.98
N TRP A 85 -8.17 4.83 13.89
CA TRP A 85 -8.41 3.97 12.75
C TRP A 85 -7.36 4.23 11.69
N LEU A 86 -6.91 3.16 11.03
CA LEU A 86 -6.15 3.31 9.80
C LEU A 86 -7.13 3.26 8.64
N SER A 87 -7.19 4.33 7.86
CA SER A 87 -7.99 4.41 6.64
C SER A 87 -7.04 4.35 5.43
N MET A 88 -7.34 3.52 4.45
CA MET A 88 -6.56 3.37 3.22
C MET A 88 -7.42 3.80 2.04
N LYS A 89 -7.15 4.96 1.45
CA LYS A 89 -7.79 5.35 0.19
C LYS A 89 -7.21 4.50 -0.93
N VAL A 90 -8.02 3.67 -1.57
CA VAL A 90 -7.61 2.88 -2.74
C VAL A 90 -7.60 3.80 -3.96
N VAL A 91 -6.52 3.73 -4.74
CA VAL A 91 -6.30 4.59 -5.92
C VAL A 91 -5.99 3.72 -7.12
N GLY A 92 -6.81 3.82 -8.17
CA GLY A 92 -6.51 3.21 -9.47
C GLY A 92 -5.39 3.96 -10.19
N ILE A 93 -4.48 3.22 -10.81
CA ILE A 93 -3.28 3.73 -11.47
C ILE A 93 -3.33 3.31 -12.93
N LYS A 94 -3.16 4.28 -13.84
CA LYS A 94 -3.01 4.04 -15.28
C LYS A 94 -1.59 3.57 -15.58
N GLY A 95 -1.49 2.59 -16.48
CA GLY A 95 -0.21 2.07 -16.97
C GLY A 95 0.49 1.09 -16.01
N PRO A 96 1.43 0.30 -16.54
CA PRO A 96 2.30 -0.53 -15.73
C PRO A 96 3.16 0.32 -14.79
N TYR A 97 3.76 -0.32 -13.78
CA TYR A 97 4.87 0.33 -13.08
C TYR A 97 6.06 0.39 -14.01
N THR A 98 6.56 1.59 -14.29
CA THR A 98 7.86 1.76 -14.94
C THR A 98 8.87 2.15 -13.85
N PRO A 99 9.60 1.18 -13.25
CA PRO A 99 10.71 1.51 -12.37
C PRO A 99 11.78 2.31 -13.14
N TYR A 100 12.71 2.94 -12.41
CA TYR A 100 13.98 3.33 -13.04
C TYR A 100 14.68 2.10 -13.65
N ASP A 101 15.48 2.30 -14.69
CA ASP A 101 16.40 1.26 -15.16
C ASP A 101 17.39 0.91 -14.04
N ALA A 102 17.34 -0.33 -13.55
CA ALA A 102 18.14 -0.85 -12.43
C ALA A 102 18.07 0.01 -11.16
N PRO A 103 16.91 0.06 -10.47
CA PRO A 103 16.79 0.83 -9.25
C PRO A 103 17.61 0.23 -8.11
N GLU A 104 18.34 1.06 -7.37
CA GLU A 104 18.83 0.67 -6.05
C GLU A 104 17.60 0.58 -5.11
N GLN A 105 17.21 -0.63 -4.72
CA GLN A 105 16.11 -0.80 -3.78
C GLN A 105 16.61 -0.61 -2.35
N GLU A 106 16.23 0.51 -1.74
CA GLU A 106 16.48 0.76 -0.32
C GLU A 106 15.40 0.06 0.51
N ARG A 107 15.72 -1.14 1.00
CA ARG A 107 14.79 -2.00 1.75
C ARG A 107 14.72 -1.60 3.22
N LEU A 108 13.57 -1.09 3.65
CA LEU A 108 13.25 -0.83 5.05
C LEU A 108 12.52 -2.04 5.64
N ARG A 109 13.25 -2.91 6.34
CA ARG A 109 12.68 -4.10 7.00
C ARG A 109 11.99 -3.73 8.31
N VAL A 110 10.77 -4.21 8.48
CA VAL A 110 9.92 -3.92 9.64
C VAL A 110 9.72 -5.19 10.46
N GLY A 111 10.18 -5.16 11.70
CA GLY A 111 9.96 -6.20 12.70
C GLY A 111 8.82 -5.85 13.66
N GLN A 112 8.50 -6.77 14.57
CA GLN A 112 7.40 -6.60 15.52
C GLN A 112 7.68 -5.53 16.60
N GLU A 113 8.96 -5.21 16.80
CA GLU A 113 9.46 -4.22 17.78
C GLU A 113 9.85 -2.89 17.14
N THR A 114 9.69 -2.76 15.82
CA THR A 114 10.04 -1.52 15.12
C THR A 114 9.24 -0.34 15.67
N LYS A 115 9.95 0.72 16.07
CA LYS A 115 9.33 1.96 16.58
C LYS A 115 8.78 2.79 15.42
N ILE A 116 7.52 3.20 15.52
CA ILE A 116 6.83 3.98 14.49
C ILE A 116 7.60 5.26 14.13
N ASP A 117 8.10 5.99 15.13
CA ASP A 117 8.78 7.27 14.94
C ASP A 117 10.09 7.10 14.15
N GLN A 118 10.86 6.04 14.44
CA GLN A 118 12.09 5.73 13.74
C GLN A 118 11.80 5.35 12.28
N LEU A 119 10.83 4.46 12.06
CA LEU A 119 10.45 4.05 10.70
C LEU A 119 9.85 5.21 9.90
N THR A 120 9.07 6.09 10.54
CA THR A 120 8.52 7.31 9.92
C THR A 120 9.65 8.22 9.43
N GLY A 121 10.69 8.42 10.26
CA GLY A 121 11.87 9.20 9.87
C GLY A 121 12.66 8.58 8.71
N ALA A 122 12.84 7.26 8.73
CA ALA A 122 13.50 6.53 7.65
C ALA A 122 12.72 6.63 6.32
N VAL A 123 11.42 6.33 6.35
CA VAL A 123 10.53 6.45 5.18
C VAL A 123 10.59 7.86 4.60
N ARG A 124 10.49 8.90 5.44
CA ARG A 124 10.58 10.29 5.00
C ARG A 124 11.92 10.60 4.33
N THR A 125 13.01 10.10 4.90
CA THR A 125 14.37 10.33 4.37
C THR A 125 14.52 9.71 3.00
N CYS A 126 14.20 8.41 2.86
CA CYS A 126 14.29 7.70 1.57
C CYS A 126 13.37 8.35 0.52
N TRP A 127 12.15 8.74 0.91
CA TRP A 127 11.24 9.42 -0.01
C TRP A 127 11.75 10.80 -0.45
N THR A 128 12.33 11.57 0.47
CA THR A 128 12.90 12.89 0.15
C THR A 128 14.07 12.77 -0.83
N ARG A 129 14.95 11.78 -0.62
CA ARG A 129 16.06 11.44 -1.53
C ARG A 129 15.57 11.08 -2.92
N ARG A 130 14.55 10.21 -3.00
CA ARG A 130 13.89 9.87 -4.28
C ARG A 130 13.32 11.11 -4.97
N CYS A 131 12.63 11.99 -4.23
CA CYS A 131 12.11 13.23 -4.80
C CYS A 131 13.21 14.19 -5.28
N ALA A 132 14.41 14.12 -4.70
CA ALA A 132 15.58 14.88 -5.14
C ALA A 132 16.27 14.28 -6.39
N GLY A 133 15.77 13.15 -6.92
CA GLY A 133 16.28 12.50 -8.12
C GLY A 133 17.28 11.38 -7.85
N GLU A 134 17.50 10.97 -6.60
CA GLU A 134 18.27 9.76 -6.32
C GLU A 134 17.57 8.52 -6.88
N ARG A 135 18.33 7.58 -7.45
CA ARG A 135 17.82 6.33 -8.03
C ARG A 135 17.37 5.29 -6.99
N SER A 136 17.29 5.69 -5.71
CA SER A 136 16.78 4.86 -4.62
C SER A 136 15.25 4.73 -4.70
N GLU A 137 14.76 3.50 -4.70
CA GLU A 137 13.32 3.21 -4.53
C GLU A 137 13.06 2.69 -3.12
N PRO A 138 12.34 3.45 -2.27
CA PRO A 138 12.01 2.99 -0.94
C PRO A 138 11.02 1.83 -1.03
N LEU A 139 11.45 0.70 -0.48
CA LEU A 139 10.66 -0.52 -0.36
C LEU A 139 10.52 -0.89 1.10
N VAL A 140 9.31 -0.83 1.64
CA VAL A 140 9.06 -1.25 3.02
C VAL A 140 8.66 -2.73 3.02
N CYS A 141 9.43 -3.56 3.70
CA CYS A 141 9.23 -5.00 3.78
C CYS A 141 8.76 -5.38 5.19
N ALA A 142 7.64 -6.09 5.30
CA ALA A 142 7.08 -6.48 6.59
C ALA A 142 6.57 -7.93 6.55
N MET A 143 6.84 -8.67 7.63
CA MET A 143 6.35 -10.03 7.80
C MET A 143 5.32 -10.10 8.93
N GLY A 144 4.13 -10.60 8.59
CA GLY A 144 3.03 -10.81 9.53
C GLY A 144 2.26 -9.55 9.95
N PRO A 145 1.07 -9.71 10.56
CA PRO A 145 0.12 -8.61 10.72
C PRO A 145 0.62 -7.45 11.58
N ARG A 146 1.41 -7.72 12.63
CA ARG A 146 1.94 -6.69 13.53
C ARG A 146 2.93 -5.78 12.81
N SER A 147 3.90 -6.37 12.12
CA SER A 147 4.90 -5.64 11.33
C SER A 147 4.24 -4.85 10.20
N VAL A 148 3.27 -5.44 9.49
CA VAL A 148 2.47 -4.75 8.47
C VAL A 148 1.74 -3.55 9.07
N SER A 149 1.12 -3.70 10.25
CA SER A 149 0.46 -2.59 10.93
C SER A 149 1.41 -1.45 11.27
N LEU A 150 2.60 -1.75 11.79
CA LEU A 150 3.62 -0.75 12.11
C LEU A 150 4.11 -0.02 10.85
N ALA A 151 4.35 -0.77 9.77
CA ALA A 151 4.74 -0.21 8.48
C ALA A 151 3.70 0.80 7.99
N VAL A 152 2.42 0.39 7.91
CA VAL A 152 1.39 1.26 7.34
C VAL A 152 1.08 2.46 8.24
N LYS A 153 1.11 2.29 9.57
CA LYS A 153 0.97 3.43 10.51
C LYS A 153 2.11 4.44 10.36
N SER A 154 3.33 3.96 10.16
CA SER A 154 4.51 4.83 9.96
C SER A 154 4.40 5.59 8.64
N MET A 155 3.96 4.93 7.56
CA MET A 155 3.69 5.60 6.28
C MET A 155 2.54 6.62 6.38
N ALA A 156 1.47 6.30 7.11
CA ALA A 156 0.37 7.24 7.35
C ALA A 156 0.81 8.47 8.15
N ARG A 157 1.63 8.27 9.18
CA ARG A 157 2.23 9.37 9.97
C ARG A 157 3.17 10.21 9.11
N CYS A 158 4.01 9.57 8.29
CA CYS A 158 4.90 10.27 7.36
C CYS A 158 4.11 11.18 6.41
N LEU A 159 3.05 10.66 5.78
CA LEU A 159 2.18 11.45 4.90
C LEU A 159 1.50 12.60 5.64
N LYS A 160 1.05 12.38 6.88
CA LYS A 160 0.48 13.44 7.73
C LYS A 160 1.52 14.55 7.98
N GLU A 161 2.72 14.20 8.43
CA GLU A 161 3.79 15.16 8.71
C GLU A 161 4.23 15.92 7.43
N MET A 162 4.29 15.23 6.29
CA MET A 162 4.60 15.84 5.00
C MET A 162 3.51 16.82 4.54
N ASN A 163 2.24 16.50 4.79
CA ASN A 163 1.12 17.36 4.41
C ASN A 163 1.00 18.61 5.31
N GLU A 164 1.37 18.49 6.58
CA GLU A 164 1.39 19.61 7.55
C GLU A 164 2.56 20.58 7.28
N ARG A 165 3.72 20.05 6.90
CA ARG A 165 4.86 20.84 6.43
C ARG A 165 4.55 21.31 5.01
N LYS A 166 3.94 22.49 4.85
CA LYS A 166 3.61 23.15 3.56
C LYS A 166 4.82 23.21 2.59
N GLY A 167 5.16 22.10 1.97
CA GLY A 167 6.36 21.90 1.17
C GLY A 167 6.04 21.38 -0.23
N VAL A 168 7.00 21.50 -1.13
CA VAL A 168 6.90 21.18 -2.56
C VAL A 168 7.03 19.68 -2.84
N LEU A 169 7.27 18.85 -1.81
CA LEU A 169 7.49 17.42 -1.99
C LEU A 169 6.22 16.72 -2.43
N ARG A 170 6.32 16.01 -3.57
CA ARG A 170 5.24 15.17 -4.08
C ARG A 170 4.91 14.09 -3.05
N LEU A 171 3.63 13.96 -2.69
CA LEU A 171 3.17 12.88 -1.81
C LEU A 171 3.26 11.52 -2.53
N PHE A 172 3.44 10.46 -1.74
CA PHE A 172 3.45 9.09 -2.25
C PHE A 172 2.12 8.37 -2.03
N LEU A 173 1.95 7.28 -2.77
CA LEU A 173 1.06 6.18 -2.43
C LEU A 173 1.89 4.91 -2.20
N CYS A 174 1.26 3.91 -1.62
CA CYS A 174 1.85 2.59 -1.37
C CYS A 174 1.30 1.60 -2.39
N TYR A 175 2.17 0.94 -3.13
CA TYR A 175 1.83 -0.20 -3.98
C TYR A 175 2.19 -1.49 -3.23
N PRO A 176 1.19 -2.27 -2.78
CA PRO A 176 1.45 -3.51 -2.05
C PRO A 176 1.63 -4.70 -3.01
N ASP A 177 2.55 -5.58 -2.63
CA ASP A 177 2.74 -6.90 -3.20
C ASP A 177 3.03 -7.92 -2.09
N MET A 178 2.79 -9.20 -2.36
CA MET A 178 3.10 -10.29 -1.44
C MET A 178 3.96 -11.31 -2.15
N ILE A 179 5.21 -11.41 -1.72
CA ILE A 179 6.25 -12.20 -2.38
C ILE A 179 6.72 -13.29 -1.44
N GLU A 180 6.86 -14.50 -1.95
CA GLU A 180 7.56 -15.57 -1.25
C GLU A 180 9.06 -15.31 -1.30
N GLU A 181 9.68 -15.12 -0.14
CA GLU A 181 11.12 -14.95 0.00
C GLU A 181 11.70 -16.11 0.82
N VAL A 182 12.87 -16.60 0.41
CA VAL A 182 13.64 -17.56 1.20
C VAL A 182 14.51 -16.79 2.19
N LEU A 183 14.30 -17.05 3.48
CA LEU A 183 15.10 -16.42 4.53
C LEU A 183 16.55 -16.94 4.48
N PRO A 184 17.56 -16.07 4.39
CA PRO A 184 18.96 -16.50 4.33
C PRO A 184 19.43 -17.27 5.57
N GLU A 185 18.81 -16.98 6.71
CA GLU A 185 19.24 -17.48 8.03
C GLU A 185 18.90 -18.96 8.24
N ASN A 186 17.79 -19.44 7.68
CA ASN A 186 17.27 -20.77 7.96
C ASN A 186 16.72 -21.50 6.72
N GLY A 187 16.77 -20.87 5.54
CA GLY A 187 16.26 -21.45 4.30
C GLY A 187 14.74 -21.56 4.24
N ASN A 188 14.00 -21.04 5.23
CA ASN A 188 12.54 -21.13 5.24
C ASN A 188 11.93 -20.13 4.25
N THR A 189 10.94 -20.59 3.50
CA THR A 189 10.10 -19.72 2.67
C THR A 189 9.10 -18.99 3.55
N VAL A 190 9.07 -17.67 3.44
CA VAL A 190 8.09 -16.81 4.12
C VAL A 190 7.39 -15.91 3.12
N VAL A 191 6.14 -15.55 3.42
CA VAL A 191 5.43 -14.52 2.66
C VAL A 191 5.77 -13.15 3.23
N MET A 192 6.52 -12.37 2.46
CA MET A 192 6.88 -10.99 2.77
C MET A 192 5.89 -10.02 2.11
N THR A 193 5.35 -9.09 2.89
CA THR A 193 4.57 -7.98 2.33
C THR A 193 5.52 -6.87 1.92
N HIS A 194 5.54 -6.58 0.63
CA HIS A 194 6.30 -5.49 0.02
C HIS A 194 5.38 -4.30 -0.19
N MET A 195 5.79 -3.13 0.29
CA MET A 195 5.08 -1.88 0.07
C MET A 195 6.03 -0.90 -0.60
N ARG A 196 5.95 -0.84 -1.93
CA ARG A 196 6.71 0.12 -2.72
C ARG A 196 6.09 1.50 -2.60
N LEU A 197 6.91 2.53 -2.40
CA LEU A 197 6.41 3.90 -2.43
C LEU A 197 6.51 4.46 -3.84
N GLU A 198 5.36 4.91 -4.36
CA GLU A 198 5.27 5.47 -5.69
C GLU A 198 4.72 6.89 -5.65
N PRO A 199 5.10 7.76 -6.60
CA PRO A 199 4.54 9.10 -6.66
C PRO A 199 3.02 9.03 -6.83
N ARG A 200 2.26 9.76 -6.01
CA ARG A 200 0.80 9.79 -6.15
C ARG A 200 0.43 10.37 -7.54
N PRO A 201 -0.49 9.74 -8.30
CA PRO A 201 -1.02 10.32 -9.54
C PRO A 201 -1.61 11.70 -9.27
N ARG A 202 -1.47 12.63 -10.23
CA ARG A 202 -2.15 13.93 -10.13
C ARG A 202 -3.65 13.69 -10.33
N GLU A 203 -4.51 14.39 -9.58
CA GLU A 203 -5.97 14.19 -9.64
C GLU A 203 -6.58 14.54 -11.01
N THR A 204 -5.79 15.10 -11.93
CA THR A 204 -6.15 15.50 -13.29
C THR A 204 -5.75 14.50 -14.38
N GLU A 205 -5.12 13.36 -14.03
CA GLU A 205 -4.71 12.30 -14.98
C GLU A 205 -5.67 11.10 -14.98
#